data_AF-A0A6A6TM34-F1
#
_entry.id   AF-A0A6A6TM34-F1
#
_cell.length_a   1.000
_cell.length_b   1.000
_cell.length_c   1.000
_cell.angle_alpha   90.00
_cell.angle_beta   90.00
_cell.angle_gamma   90.00
#
_symmetry.space_group_name_H-M   'P 1'
#
loop_
_entity.id
_entity.type
_entity.pdbx_description
1 polymer ?
#
loop_
_entity_poly.entity_id
_entity_poly.type
_entity_poly.pdbx_seq_one_letter_code
_entity_poly.pdbx_strand_id
1 'polypeptide(L)'
;MPLPLTLTLHEASKTDIDELVHVYFSAFQSPLSRLVMPDVPGVRAWWRESLLRDWERGFWRVWKVVEWEEGGQEKIVAFAKWSVPHGEGQGKEGKEGEKEVKKEGKDRWPVEGNPEVFEQVFEKVVRHKREALGDGGEDRVFYLSIMGTLPTHQRRGAGSLLMTEFCRQADASPRKERCYLEASPKGKSTYERYGFETKSRFSTVVNGEEYVNCCMVREAR
;
A
#
# COMPACT_ATOMS: atom_id res chain seq x y z
N MET A 1 -37.39 -4.12 -2.13
CA MET A 1 -36.03 -4.22 -1.56
C MET A 1 -35.18 -3.18 -2.28
N PRO A 2 -34.45 -2.30 -1.59
CA PRO A 2 -33.47 -1.45 -2.25
C PRO A 2 -32.41 -2.33 -2.94
N LEU A 3 -31.97 -1.95 -4.13
CA LEU A 3 -30.96 -2.67 -4.90
C LEU A 3 -29.66 -2.78 -4.06
N PRO A 4 -28.91 -3.88 -4.15
CA PRO A 4 -27.62 -3.94 -3.48
C PRO A 4 -26.71 -2.84 -4.04
N LEU A 5 -26.17 -2.00 -3.14
CA LEU A 5 -25.16 -1.01 -3.49
C LEU A 5 -24.01 -1.73 -4.21
N THR A 6 -23.77 -1.35 -5.48
CA THR A 6 -22.78 -2.02 -6.33
C THR A 6 -21.41 -1.42 -6.08
N LEU A 7 -20.45 -2.25 -5.65
CA LEU A 7 -19.05 -1.86 -5.59
C LEU A 7 -18.44 -1.93 -6.98
N THR A 8 -17.75 -0.86 -7.40
CA THR A 8 -17.05 -0.81 -8.69
C THR A 8 -15.60 -0.37 -8.51
N LEU A 9 -14.71 -0.86 -9.36
CA LEU A 9 -13.27 -0.65 -9.30
C LEU A 9 -12.85 0.34 -10.40
N HIS A 10 -12.06 1.34 -10.02
CA HIS A 10 -11.57 2.38 -10.93
C HIS A 10 -10.11 2.70 -10.67
N GLU A 11 -9.39 3.17 -11.69
CA GLU A 11 -8.13 3.86 -11.47
C GLU A 11 -8.41 5.17 -10.72
N ALA A 12 -7.59 5.48 -9.72
CA ALA A 12 -7.72 6.72 -8.98
C ALA A 12 -7.13 7.88 -9.79
N SER A 13 -7.59 9.08 -9.49
CA SER A 13 -7.15 10.34 -10.08
C SER A 13 -6.53 11.25 -9.01
N LYS A 14 -5.80 12.28 -9.43
CA LYS A 14 -5.17 13.25 -8.51
C LYS A 14 -6.19 13.98 -7.63
N THR A 15 -7.44 14.12 -8.08
CA THR A 15 -8.52 14.75 -7.31
C THR A 15 -9.04 13.87 -6.17
N ASP A 16 -8.72 12.57 -6.16
CA ASP A 16 -9.17 11.64 -5.10
C ASP A 16 -8.30 11.69 -3.84
N ILE A 17 -7.17 12.41 -3.86
CA ILE A 17 -6.12 12.30 -2.84
C ILE A 17 -6.65 12.57 -1.43
N ASP A 18 -7.52 13.55 -1.23
CA ASP A 18 -8.02 13.89 0.10
C ASP A 18 -8.88 12.74 0.68
N GLU A 19 -9.68 12.09 -0.15
CA GLU A 19 -10.45 10.89 0.19
C GLU A 19 -9.54 9.67 0.40
N LEU A 20 -8.47 9.50 -0.38
CA LEU A 20 -7.49 8.42 -0.17
C LEU A 20 -6.78 8.58 1.19
N VAL A 21 -6.42 9.81 1.56
CA VAL A 21 -5.88 10.15 2.89
C VAL A 21 -6.91 9.77 3.96
N HIS A 22 -8.18 10.13 3.79
CA HIS A 22 -9.24 9.75 4.72
C HIS A 22 -9.36 8.23 4.86
N VAL A 23 -9.36 7.47 3.76
CA VAL A 23 -9.44 6.00 3.80
C VAL A 23 -8.23 5.40 4.49
N TYR A 24 -7.02 5.93 4.25
CA TYR A 24 -5.79 5.45 4.91
C TYR A 24 -5.92 5.57 6.43
N PHE A 25 -6.14 6.78 6.94
CA PHE A 25 -6.22 6.97 8.38
C PHE A 25 -7.42 6.24 8.99
N SER A 26 -8.53 6.07 8.27
CA SER A 26 -9.65 5.27 8.76
C SER A 26 -9.35 3.77 8.83
N ALA A 27 -8.58 3.23 7.88
CA ALA A 27 -8.30 1.80 7.78
C ALA A 27 -7.11 1.34 8.65
N PHE A 28 -6.07 2.17 8.77
CA PHE A 28 -4.80 1.83 9.43
C PHE A 28 -4.79 2.28 10.89
N GLN A 29 -5.51 1.53 11.74
CA GLN A 29 -5.70 1.85 13.16
C GLN A 29 -5.01 0.87 14.12
N SER A 30 -4.02 0.10 13.65
CA SER A 30 -3.27 -0.82 14.53
C SER A 30 -2.40 -0.03 15.54
N PRO A 31 -2.00 -0.64 16.67
CA PRO A 31 -1.11 0.01 17.63
C PRO A 31 0.16 0.55 16.96
N LEU A 32 0.79 -0.23 16.08
CA LEU A 32 1.98 0.20 15.35
C LEU A 32 1.67 1.38 14.41
N SER A 33 0.62 1.30 13.60
CA SER A 33 0.25 2.37 12.67
C SER A 33 -0.05 3.67 13.39
N ARG A 34 -0.77 3.64 14.52
CA ARG A 34 -1.06 4.83 15.32
C ARG A 34 0.17 5.45 15.97
N LEU A 35 1.19 4.64 16.28
CA LEU A 35 2.44 5.12 16.86
C LEU A 35 3.33 5.82 15.84
N VAL A 36 3.42 5.28 14.62
CA VAL A 36 4.32 5.81 13.58
C VAL A 36 3.64 6.86 12.68
N MET A 37 2.32 6.76 12.50
CA MET A 37 1.50 7.64 11.66
C MET A 37 0.22 8.04 12.43
N PRO A 38 0.31 8.87 13.49
CA PRO A 38 -0.85 9.25 14.28
C PRO A 38 -1.84 10.07 13.43
N ASP A 39 -3.13 9.90 13.69
CA ASP A 39 -4.18 10.61 12.95
C ASP A 39 -4.35 12.04 13.47
N VAL A 40 -3.44 12.93 13.06
CA VAL A 40 -3.45 14.36 13.39
C VAL A 40 -3.26 15.21 12.12
N PRO A 41 -3.70 16.48 12.12
CA PRO A 41 -3.68 17.32 10.91
C PRO A 41 -2.32 17.40 10.20
N GLY A 42 -1.21 17.52 10.95
CA GLY A 42 0.14 17.60 10.37
C GLY A 42 0.55 16.32 9.62
N VAL A 43 0.32 15.15 10.21
CA VAL A 43 0.61 13.85 9.58
C VAL A 43 -0.29 13.61 8.36
N ARG A 44 -1.58 14.01 8.43
CA ARG A 44 -2.48 13.98 7.28
C ARG A 44 -1.98 14.83 6.13
N ALA A 45 -1.55 16.07 6.41
CA ALA A 45 -0.98 16.97 5.40
C ALA A 45 0.31 16.41 4.82
N TRP A 46 1.21 15.88 5.64
CA TRP A 46 2.44 15.24 5.18
C TRP A 46 2.14 14.03 4.27
N TRP A 47 1.19 13.18 4.63
CA TRP A 47 0.80 12.02 3.83
C TRP A 47 0.15 12.42 2.50
N ARG A 48 -0.67 13.47 2.51
CA ARG A 48 -1.22 14.08 1.30
C ARG A 48 -0.12 14.53 0.34
N GLU A 49 0.88 15.25 0.84
CA GLU A 49 2.04 15.68 0.05
C GLU A 49 2.88 14.49 -0.46
N SER A 50 3.01 13.42 0.33
CA SER A 50 3.66 12.18 -0.12
C SER A 50 2.91 11.53 -1.28
N LEU A 51 1.58 11.43 -1.21
CA LEU A 51 0.77 10.91 -2.32
C LEU A 51 0.87 11.80 -3.57
N LEU A 52 0.89 13.13 -3.41
CA LEU A 52 1.08 14.06 -4.51
C LEU A 52 2.43 13.85 -5.21
N ARG A 53 3.53 13.71 -4.44
CA ARG A 53 4.86 13.41 -5.00
C ARG A 53 4.89 12.08 -5.74
N ASP A 54 4.26 11.06 -5.18
CA ASP A 54 4.20 9.75 -5.83
C ASP A 54 3.33 9.73 -7.08
N TRP A 55 2.37 10.66 -7.20
CA TRP A 55 1.57 10.82 -8.40
C TRP A 55 2.39 11.27 -9.61
N GLU A 56 3.40 12.11 -9.37
CA GLU A 56 4.33 12.57 -10.41
C GLU A 56 5.33 11.46 -10.81
N ARG A 57 5.45 10.41 -10.00
CA ARG A 57 6.33 9.26 -10.25
C ARG A 57 5.55 8.19 -11.04
N GLY A 58 5.70 8.18 -12.36
CA GLY A 58 4.94 7.33 -13.30
C GLY A 58 5.01 5.79 -13.11
N PHE A 59 5.75 5.28 -12.13
CA PHE A 59 5.82 3.86 -11.78
C PHE A 59 4.83 3.44 -10.69
N TRP A 60 4.12 4.38 -10.05
CA TRP A 60 3.02 4.05 -9.13
C TRP A 60 1.72 3.81 -9.88
N ARG A 61 0.90 2.90 -9.35
CA ARG A 61 -0.50 2.69 -9.72
C ARG A 61 -1.35 2.85 -8.49
N VAL A 62 -2.46 3.57 -8.61
CA VAL A 62 -3.41 3.79 -7.53
C VAL A 62 -4.79 3.44 -8.04
N TRP A 63 -5.47 2.52 -7.33
CA TRP A 63 -6.79 2.05 -7.70
C TRP A 63 -7.74 2.21 -6.51
N LYS A 64 -8.97 2.63 -6.80
CA LYS A 64 -10.03 2.88 -5.83
C LYS A 64 -11.22 1.96 -6.06
N VAL A 65 -11.89 1.58 -4.97
CA VAL A 65 -13.22 0.96 -5.02
C VAL A 65 -14.21 2.01 -4.57
N VAL A 66 -15.23 2.23 -5.40
CA VAL A 66 -16.33 3.14 -5.10
C VAL A 66 -17.61 2.36 -4.85
N GLU A 67 -18.36 2.83 -3.85
CA GLU A 67 -19.76 2.48 -3.66
C GLU A 67 -20.62 3.63 -4.21
N TRP A 68 -21.64 3.29 -4.99
CA TRP A 68 -22.57 4.26 -5.56
C TRP A 68 -23.86 4.28 -4.76
N GLU A 69 -24.26 5.45 -4.26
CA GLU A 69 -25.54 5.65 -3.59
C GLU A 69 -26.67 5.97 -4.58
N GLU A 70 -27.93 5.80 -4.16
CA GLU A 70 -29.09 6.24 -4.93
C GLU A 70 -29.01 7.76 -5.16
N GLY A 71 -28.95 8.19 -6.43
CA GLY A 71 -28.70 9.58 -6.80
C GLY A 71 -27.34 9.82 -7.48
N GLY A 72 -26.50 8.79 -7.62
CA GLY A 72 -25.26 8.85 -8.39
C GLY A 72 -24.07 9.45 -7.63
N GLN A 73 -24.19 9.61 -6.31
CA GLN A 73 -23.07 10.01 -5.48
C GLN A 73 -22.08 8.85 -5.33
N GLU A 74 -20.82 9.09 -5.70
CA GLU A 74 -19.74 8.14 -5.46
C GLU A 74 -19.13 8.32 -4.07
N LYS A 75 -18.75 7.19 -3.46
CA LYS A 75 -18.00 7.17 -2.22
C LYS A 75 -16.82 6.23 -2.35
N ILE A 76 -15.60 6.73 -2.15
CA ILE A 76 -14.41 5.89 -2.11
C ILE A 76 -14.40 5.11 -0.80
N VAL A 77 -14.49 3.78 -0.90
CA VAL A 77 -14.60 2.89 0.27
C VAL A 77 -13.35 2.05 0.51
N ALA A 78 -12.49 1.93 -0.49
CA ALA A 78 -11.20 1.26 -0.39
C ALA A 78 -10.25 1.80 -1.46
N PHE A 79 -8.95 1.66 -1.23
CA PHE A 79 -7.95 1.87 -2.27
C PHE A 79 -6.73 0.98 -2.07
N ALA A 80 -5.97 0.83 -3.13
CA ALA A 80 -4.65 0.23 -3.10
C ALA A 80 -3.67 1.04 -3.95
N LYS A 81 -2.40 0.99 -3.55
CA LYS A 81 -1.28 1.63 -4.22
C LYS A 81 -0.13 0.65 -4.34
N TRP A 82 0.38 0.45 -5.55
CA TRP A 82 1.52 -0.43 -5.81
C TRP A 82 2.47 0.17 -6.85
N SER A 83 3.75 -0.18 -6.76
CA SER A 83 4.72 0.14 -7.80
C SER A 83 4.88 -1.05 -8.76
N VAL A 84 5.24 -0.74 -10.01
CA VAL A 84 5.62 -1.73 -11.01
C VAL A 84 7.14 -1.98 -11.00
N PRO A 85 7.63 -3.11 -11.54
CA PRO A 85 9.06 -3.40 -11.64
C PRO A 85 9.85 -2.31 -12.37
N HIS A 86 11.14 -2.19 -12.05
CA HIS A 86 12.01 -1.19 -12.64
C HIS A 86 12.06 -1.31 -14.18
N GLY A 87 11.94 -0.16 -14.84
CA GLY A 87 11.90 -0.08 -16.30
C GLY A 87 10.61 -0.60 -16.95
N GLU A 88 9.61 -1.02 -16.17
CA GLU A 88 8.23 -1.11 -16.63
C GLU A 88 7.51 0.19 -16.25
N GLY A 89 6.76 0.79 -17.19
CA GLY A 89 6.03 2.04 -16.93
C GLY A 89 6.90 3.29 -16.73
N GLN A 90 8.21 3.24 -17.01
CA GLN A 90 9.11 4.38 -16.86
C GLN A 90 9.44 5.02 -18.22
N GLY A 91 9.09 6.31 -18.39
CA GLY A 91 9.87 7.21 -19.24
C GLY A 91 11.24 7.51 -18.63
N LYS A 92 12.09 8.30 -19.28
CA LYS A 92 13.47 8.63 -18.81
C LYS A 92 13.52 9.19 -17.38
N GLU A 93 12.43 9.78 -16.88
CA GLU A 93 12.29 10.40 -15.54
C GLU A 93 12.12 9.39 -14.39
N GLY A 94 11.69 8.15 -14.66
CA GLY A 94 11.45 7.15 -13.60
C GLY A 94 12.70 6.75 -12.81
N LYS A 95 13.87 6.77 -13.47
CA LYS A 95 15.18 6.49 -12.85
C LYS A 95 15.67 7.56 -11.89
N GLU A 96 15.23 8.81 -12.07
CA GLU A 96 15.61 9.93 -11.20
C GLU A 96 14.70 9.97 -9.96
N GLY A 97 13.39 9.76 -10.14
CA GLY A 97 12.42 9.68 -9.03
C GLY A 97 12.73 8.57 -8.03
N GLU A 98 13.20 7.39 -8.47
CA GLU A 98 13.64 6.31 -7.57
C GLU A 98 14.89 6.66 -6.74
N LYS A 99 15.85 7.39 -7.32
CA LYS A 99 17.04 7.86 -6.61
C LYS A 99 16.72 8.96 -5.59
N GLU A 100 15.68 9.76 -5.85
CA GLU A 100 15.18 10.76 -4.91
C GLU A 100 14.48 10.11 -3.72
N VAL A 101 13.68 9.05 -3.91
CA VAL A 101 13.06 8.29 -2.80
C VAL A 101 14.13 7.77 -1.82
N LYS A 102 15.26 7.28 -2.36
CA LYS A 102 16.40 6.78 -1.57
C LYS A 102 17.20 7.90 -0.87
N LYS A 103 16.97 9.18 -1.21
CA LYS A 103 17.68 10.36 -0.68
C LYS A 103 16.85 11.23 0.28
N GLU A 104 15.59 10.90 0.55
CA GLU A 104 14.74 11.68 1.45
C GLU A 104 15.38 11.71 2.85
N GLY A 105 15.93 12.89 3.22
CA GLY A 105 16.68 13.15 4.45
C GLY A 105 15.77 13.42 5.64
N LYS A 106 15.98 14.52 6.38
CA LYS A 106 15.24 14.84 7.63
C LYS A 106 13.71 14.97 7.47
N ASP A 107 13.19 15.15 6.26
CA ASP A 107 11.74 15.28 5.96
C ASP A 107 11.04 13.93 5.65
N ARG A 108 11.78 12.83 5.79
CA ARG A 108 11.33 11.47 5.47
C ARG A 108 10.16 11.00 6.32
N TRP A 109 10.03 11.50 7.55
CA TRP A 109 8.99 11.11 8.50
C TRP A 109 8.27 12.34 9.04
N PRO A 110 6.96 12.25 9.34
CA PRO A 110 6.24 13.35 9.96
C PRO A 110 6.73 13.55 11.41
N VAL A 111 6.99 14.80 11.79
CA VAL A 111 7.57 15.17 13.09
C VAL A 111 6.66 14.77 14.26
N GLU A 112 5.35 14.79 14.04
CA GLU A 112 4.34 14.44 15.04
C GLU A 112 4.15 12.93 15.22
N GLY A 113 4.86 12.08 14.47
CA GLY A 113 4.96 10.65 14.71
C GLY A 113 5.95 10.30 15.83
N ASN A 114 6.32 9.02 15.91
CA ASN A 114 7.51 8.56 16.65
C ASN A 114 8.61 8.20 15.63
N PRO A 115 9.46 9.14 15.22
CA PRO A 115 10.43 8.94 14.14
C PRO A 115 11.44 7.84 14.46
N GLU A 116 11.82 7.66 15.72
CA GLU A 116 12.75 6.61 16.14
C GLU A 116 12.16 5.22 15.92
N VAL A 117 10.90 5.01 16.31
CA VAL A 117 10.19 3.75 16.05
C VAL A 117 9.94 3.58 14.55
N PHE A 118 9.63 4.66 13.82
CA PHE A 118 9.47 4.62 12.37
C PHE A 118 10.76 4.13 11.69
N GLU A 119 11.90 4.73 12.00
CA GLU A 119 13.19 4.35 11.43
C GLU A 119 13.53 2.89 11.77
N GLN A 120 13.34 2.45 13.01
CA GLN A 120 13.55 1.04 13.40
C GLN A 120 12.66 0.06 12.62
N VAL A 121 11.39 0.42 12.40
CA VAL A 121 10.47 -0.40 11.59
C VAL A 121 10.91 -0.40 10.14
N PHE A 122 11.30 0.75 9.61
CA PHE A 122 11.76 0.91 8.25
C PHE A 122 13.03 0.10 7.96
N GLU A 123 14.02 0.12 8.86
CA GLU A 123 15.23 -0.70 8.78
C GLU A 123 14.90 -2.19 8.72
N LYS A 124 13.95 -2.65 9.54
CA LYS A 124 13.45 -4.03 9.49
C LYS A 124 12.78 -4.33 8.16
N VAL A 125 11.91 -3.45 7.67
CA VAL A 125 11.26 -3.60 6.36
C VAL A 125 12.32 -3.78 5.26
N VAL A 126 13.32 -2.89 5.19
CA VAL A 126 14.39 -2.96 4.17
C VAL A 126 15.16 -4.28 4.27
N ARG A 127 15.58 -4.66 5.47
CA ARG A 127 16.32 -5.91 5.70
C ARG A 127 15.51 -7.13 5.27
N HIS A 128 14.29 -7.25 5.78
CA HIS A 128 13.46 -8.43 5.54
C HIS A 128 12.91 -8.49 4.10
N LYS A 129 12.76 -7.33 3.43
CA LYS A 129 12.52 -7.26 1.98
C LYS A 129 13.67 -7.86 1.19
N ARG A 130 14.92 -7.48 1.50
CA ARG A 130 16.11 -8.04 0.85
C ARG A 130 16.24 -9.55 1.10
N GLU A 131 16.00 -10.01 2.33
CA GLU A 131 15.97 -11.44 2.67
C GLU A 131 14.89 -12.20 1.86
N ALA A 132 13.70 -11.62 1.71
CA ALA A 132 12.58 -12.26 1.01
C ALA A 132 12.76 -12.31 -0.51
N LEU A 133 13.38 -11.30 -1.11
CA LEU A 133 13.47 -11.15 -2.57
C LEU A 133 14.82 -11.54 -3.16
N GLY A 134 15.87 -11.59 -2.34
CA GLY A 134 17.26 -11.74 -2.78
C GLY A 134 17.88 -10.43 -3.29
N ASP A 135 19.18 -10.47 -3.57
CA ASP A 135 19.92 -9.32 -4.09
C ASP A 135 19.38 -8.87 -5.45
N GLY A 136 19.10 -7.56 -5.59
CA GLY A 136 18.50 -6.97 -6.79
C GLY A 136 17.04 -7.37 -7.04
N GLY A 137 16.42 -8.11 -6.11
CA GLY A 137 15.04 -8.54 -6.24
C GLY A 137 14.02 -7.40 -6.09
N GLU A 138 14.38 -6.30 -5.43
CA GLU A 138 13.50 -5.13 -5.24
C GLU A 138 13.16 -4.38 -6.54
N ASP A 139 14.03 -4.49 -7.56
CA ASP A 139 13.83 -3.86 -8.86
C ASP A 139 12.98 -4.72 -9.81
N ARG A 140 12.68 -5.97 -9.42
CA ARG A 140 12.05 -7.00 -10.27
C ARG A 140 10.77 -7.54 -9.64
N VAL A 141 9.91 -6.62 -9.22
CA VAL A 141 8.74 -6.96 -8.43
C VAL A 141 7.65 -5.91 -8.50
N PHE A 142 6.40 -6.38 -8.60
CA PHE A 142 5.21 -5.60 -8.30
C PHE A 142 5.08 -5.46 -6.78
N TYR A 143 5.24 -4.25 -6.25
CA TYR A 143 5.22 -4.02 -4.80
C TYR A 143 3.93 -3.35 -4.35
N LEU A 144 3.07 -4.10 -3.64
CA LEU A 144 1.86 -3.56 -3.01
C LEU A 144 2.25 -2.85 -1.70
N SER A 145 2.30 -1.52 -1.76
CA SER A 145 2.67 -0.68 -0.62
C SER A 145 1.49 -0.43 0.32
N ILE A 146 0.29 -0.21 -0.23
CA ILE A 146 -0.90 0.11 0.56
C ILE A 146 -2.10 -0.65 0.02
N MET A 147 -2.90 -1.22 0.93
CA MET A 147 -4.27 -1.63 0.66
C MET A 147 -5.11 -1.39 1.92
N GLY A 148 -6.12 -0.53 1.80
CA GLY A 148 -7.00 -0.15 2.91
C GLY A 148 -8.46 -0.19 2.50
N THR A 149 -9.34 -0.57 3.43
CA THR A 149 -10.79 -0.52 3.26
C THR A 149 -11.40 0.14 4.50
N LEU A 150 -12.31 1.09 4.30
CA LEU A 150 -13.04 1.74 5.38
C LEU A 150 -13.62 0.69 6.33
N PRO A 151 -13.51 0.86 7.66
CA PRO A 151 -14.00 -0.13 8.62
C PRO A 151 -15.46 -0.55 8.40
N THR A 152 -16.32 0.40 8.03
CA THR A 152 -17.75 0.19 7.73
C THR A 152 -18.02 -0.57 6.42
N HIS A 153 -16.98 -0.79 5.59
CA HIS A 153 -17.09 -1.44 4.28
C HIS A 153 -16.22 -2.71 4.16
N GLN A 154 -15.61 -3.16 5.26
CA GLN A 154 -14.84 -4.39 5.29
C GLN A 154 -15.73 -5.62 5.09
N ARG A 155 -15.13 -6.70 4.58
CA ARG A 155 -15.81 -7.99 4.34
C ARG A 155 -16.95 -7.95 3.29
N ARG A 156 -17.01 -6.89 2.47
CA ARG A 156 -17.99 -6.71 1.39
C ARG A 156 -17.41 -6.89 -0.02
N GLY A 157 -16.16 -7.34 -0.15
CA GLY A 157 -15.50 -7.63 -1.43
C GLY A 157 -14.56 -6.56 -1.97
N ALA A 158 -14.51 -5.35 -1.38
CA ALA A 158 -13.64 -4.27 -1.86
C ALA A 158 -12.15 -4.65 -1.93
N GLY A 159 -11.60 -5.27 -0.88
CA GLY A 159 -10.21 -5.75 -0.88
C GLY A 159 -9.96 -6.85 -1.93
N SER A 160 -10.96 -7.68 -2.22
CA SER A 160 -10.86 -8.69 -3.28
C SER A 160 -10.82 -8.06 -4.67
N LEU A 161 -11.60 -7.00 -4.93
CA LEU A 161 -11.53 -6.26 -6.20
C LEU A 161 -10.11 -5.71 -6.42
N LEU A 162 -9.55 -5.05 -5.40
CA LEU A 162 -8.20 -4.47 -5.47
C LEU A 162 -7.11 -5.52 -5.66
N MET A 163 -7.16 -6.64 -4.90
CA MET A 163 -6.18 -7.72 -5.03
C MET A 163 -6.25 -8.41 -6.39
N THR A 164 -7.48 -8.60 -6.91
CA THR A 164 -7.68 -9.22 -8.21
C THR A 164 -7.05 -8.37 -9.31
N GLU A 165 -7.25 -7.05 -9.26
CA GLU A 165 -6.64 -6.13 -10.23
C GLU A 165 -5.12 -6.07 -10.11
N PHE A 166 -4.59 -6.00 -8.89
CA PHE A 166 -3.15 -6.03 -8.66
C PHE A 166 -2.51 -7.29 -9.25
N CYS A 167 -3.06 -8.47 -8.93
CA CYS A 167 -2.56 -9.74 -9.48
C CYS A 167 -2.75 -9.81 -10.99
N ARG A 168 -3.88 -9.32 -11.53
CA ARG A 168 -4.13 -9.29 -12.98
C ARG A 168 -3.07 -8.47 -13.72
N GLN A 169 -2.69 -7.30 -13.21
CA GLN A 169 -1.65 -6.48 -13.83
C GLN A 169 -0.28 -7.15 -13.77
N ALA A 170 0.08 -7.76 -12.63
CA ALA A 170 1.33 -8.48 -12.51
C ALA A 170 1.40 -9.71 -13.44
N ASP A 171 0.32 -10.50 -13.49
CA ASP A 171 0.22 -11.68 -14.36
C ASP A 171 0.18 -11.27 -15.85
N ALA A 172 -0.35 -10.10 -16.19
CA ALA A 172 -0.35 -9.59 -17.56
C ALA A 172 0.99 -8.96 -17.98
N SER A 173 1.93 -8.71 -17.05
CA SER A 173 3.22 -8.11 -17.38
C SER A 173 4.04 -9.05 -18.29
N PRO A 174 4.67 -8.52 -19.36
CA PRO A 174 5.52 -9.32 -20.26
C PRO A 174 6.67 -10.04 -19.55
N ARG A 175 7.21 -9.45 -18.47
CA ARG A 175 8.34 -10.03 -17.73
C ARG A 175 7.90 -11.07 -16.69
N LYS A 176 6.60 -11.19 -16.41
CA LYS A 176 6.05 -12.12 -15.40
C LYS A 176 6.77 -12.01 -14.05
N GLU A 177 7.03 -10.77 -13.63
CA GLU A 177 7.75 -10.51 -12.38
C GLU A 177 6.90 -10.83 -11.15
N ARG A 178 7.58 -11.19 -10.06
CA ARG A 178 6.96 -11.56 -8.79
C ARG A 178 6.18 -10.40 -8.17
N CYS A 179 5.25 -10.70 -7.29
CA CYS A 179 4.58 -9.72 -6.44
C CYS A 179 5.13 -9.78 -5.00
N TYR A 180 5.17 -8.65 -4.32
CA TYR A 180 5.64 -8.54 -2.93
C TYR A 180 4.79 -7.58 -2.11
N LEU A 181 4.69 -7.86 -0.80
CA LEU A 181 4.06 -7.00 0.19
C LEU A 181 4.54 -7.34 1.62
N GLU A 182 4.37 -6.40 2.55
CA GLU A 182 4.44 -6.66 3.99
C GLU A 182 3.03 -6.75 4.59
N ALA A 183 2.59 -7.97 4.90
CA ALA A 183 1.29 -8.21 5.48
C ALA A 183 1.26 -7.86 6.97
N SER A 184 0.23 -7.11 7.38
CA SER A 184 -0.16 -7.02 8.79
C SER A 184 -0.78 -8.33 9.29
N PRO A 185 -0.87 -8.55 10.62
CA PRO A 185 -1.53 -9.73 11.17
C PRO A 185 -2.95 -9.92 10.63
N LYS A 186 -3.71 -8.82 10.53
CA LYS A 186 -5.09 -8.80 10.01
C LYS A 186 -5.15 -9.03 8.49
N GLY A 187 -4.13 -8.57 7.74
CA GLY A 187 -4.09 -8.64 6.28
C GLY A 187 -3.67 -10.00 5.72
N LYS A 188 -2.79 -10.74 6.43
CA LYS A 188 -2.13 -11.97 5.96
C LYS A 188 -3.07 -12.96 5.26
N SER A 189 -4.18 -13.33 5.92
CA SER A 189 -5.13 -14.31 5.36
C SER A 189 -5.78 -13.89 4.04
N THR A 190 -5.82 -12.58 3.75
CA THR A 190 -6.33 -12.08 2.47
C THR A 190 -5.34 -12.37 1.36
N TYR A 191 -4.05 -12.14 1.59
CA TYR A 191 -3.02 -12.34 0.59
C TYR A 191 -2.76 -13.82 0.31
N GLU A 192 -2.85 -14.70 1.32
CA GLU A 192 -2.72 -16.15 1.15
C GLU A 192 -3.73 -16.72 0.14
N ARG A 193 -4.97 -16.20 0.13
CA ARG A 193 -6.00 -16.60 -0.85
C ARG A 193 -5.62 -16.30 -2.30
N TYR A 194 -4.72 -15.35 -2.52
CA TYR A 194 -4.20 -14.98 -3.84
C TYR A 194 -2.89 -15.70 -4.19
N GLY A 195 -2.40 -16.61 -3.33
CA GLY A 195 -1.19 -17.38 -3.55
C GLY A 195 0.09 -16.70 -3.05
N PHE A 196 -0.03 -15.70 -2.17
CA PHE A 196 1.13 -15.14 -1.48
C PHE A 196 1.59 -16.09 -0.38
N GLU A 197 2.90 -16.30 -0.30
CA GLU A 197 3.56 -17.10 0.73
C GLU A 197 4.46 -16.23 1.59
N THR A 198 4.50 -16.50 2.89
CA THR A 198 5.44 -15.81 3.79
C THR A 198 6.87 -16.30 3.54
N LYS A 199 7.78 -15.37 3.22
CA LYS A 199 9.21 -15.67 3.02
C LYS A 199 10.09 -15.18 4.16
N SER A 200 9.69 -14.10 4.84
CA SER A 200 10.36 -13.60 6.05
C SER A 200 9.34 -12.94 6.98
N ARG A 201 9.70 -12.76 8.25
CA ARG A 201 8.86 -12.09 9.26
C ARG A 201 9.71 -11.21 10.16
N PHE A 202 9.14 -10.10 10.60
CA PHE A 202 9.75 -9.22 11.58
C PHE A 202 8.68 -8.70 12.54
N SER A 203 9.11 -8.26 13.71
CA SER A 203 8.19 -7.76 14.71
C SER A 203 8.68 -6.47 15.36
N THR A 204 7.73 -5.70 15.85
CA THR A 204 7.97 -4.50 16.67
C THR A 204 7.08 -4.59 17.91
N VAL A 205 7.67 -4.39 19.08
CA VAL A 205 6.93 -4.37 20.34
C VAL A 205 6.28 -2.99 20.49
N VAL A 206 4.96 -2.97 20.63
CA VAL A 206 4.18 -1.75 20.84
C VAL A 206 3.33 -1.96 22.08
N ASN A 207 3.50 -1.11 23.09
CA ASN A 207 2.79 -1.20 24.37
C ASN A 207 2.94 -2.58 25.07
N GLY A 208 4.09 -3.24 24.91
CA GLY A 208 4.35 -4.56 25.48
C GLY A 208 3.82 -5.74 24.65
N GLU A 209 3.13 -5.48 23.54
CA GLU A 209 2.62 -6.51 22.64
C GLU A 209 3.43 -6.59 21.34
N GLU A 210 3.65 -7.80 20.85
CA GLU A 210 4.36 -8.02 19.60
C GLU A 210 3.45 -7.78 18.39
N TYR A 211 3.82 -6.82 17.53
CA TYR A 211 3.19 -6.62 16.24
C TYR A 211 4.04 -7.26 15.14
N VAL A 212 3.56 -8.37 14.58
CA VAL A 212 4.30 -9.16 13.56
C VAL A 212 3.86 -8.80 12.15
N ASN A 213 4.82 -8.42 11.31
CA ASN A 213 4.64 -8.28 9.87
C ASN A 213 5.24 -9.48 9.13
N CYS A 214 4.60 -9.90 8.05
CA CYS A 214 5.08 -10.97 7.19
C CYS A 214 5.43 -10.41 5.80
N CYS A 215 6.70 -10.54 5.40
CA CYS A 215 7.12 -10.31 4.03
C CYS A 215 6.64 -11.47 3.17
N MET A 216 5.71 -11.19 2.27
CA MET A 216 5.07 -12.22 1.44
C MET A 216 5.39 -12.02 -0.04
N VAL A 217 5.60 -13.14 -0.74
CA VAL A 217 5.91 -13.17 -2.18
C VAL A 217 4.90 -14.06 -2.89
N ARG A 218 4.51 -13.66 -4.10
CA ARG A 218 3.70 -14.45 -5.03
C ARG A 218 4.39 -14.47 -6.39
N GLU A 219 4.56 -15.66 -6.98
CA GLU A 219 5.01 -15.79 -8.37
C GLU A 219 3.90 -15.35 -9.34
N ALA A 220 4.27 -14.73 -10.47
CA ALA A 220 3.30 -14.42 -11.53
C ALA A 220 2.79 -15.72 -12.18
N ARG A 221 1.54 -15.68 -12.66
CA ARG A 221 0.88 -16.80 -13.34
C ARG A 221 0.88 -16.64 -14.85
#